data_AF-A0AAV9T5T9-F1
#
_entry.id   AF-A0AAV9T5T9-F1
#
_cell.length_a   1.000
_cell.length_b   1.000
_cell.length_c   1.000
_cell.angle_alpha   90.00
_cell.angle_beta   90.00
_cell.angle_gamma   90.00
#
_symmetry.space_group_name_H-M   'P 1'
#
loop_
_entity.id
_entity.type
_entity.pdbx_description
1 polymer ?
#
loop_
_entity_poly.entity_id
_entity_poly.type
_entity_poly.pdbx_seq_one_letter_code
_entity_poly.pdbx_strand_id
1 'polypeptide(L)'
;MGFILQTCVIFSVILGVALQLVLKDPVWMAFGIGKTFQPLSDFPYSCRRIKDPRLQACEDMWLSEATRQLFLACSDPLSRQQWMPNAHRLNASGRSTRDAVVAMDIDSPKGDGFEYRTLSTPGFSGTAGDGLLQLVGLTGIDSPAGNKIELLLVNNRPTVDPATGNLLDQTVVGANSTIEVFETGSQAVGMKHVRTFAGANVSTPNNIAALSSDAFYFTNDRGVNKVGLKSIVGTLLGQGDVSFCSVSKGCKRVSERHRFPNGLVRGLDGLIYVPSALEGGVQVYKVVSEDGGLQKVAHIPVPYSIDNLSVDDKGDIYAAVFPRGIEILQASNDPLNARPKSAAVRIHKDGEGVYVWEKVIEDGAGEVLPGSTVVVHDAKTGRLFFGGVTSPFISVCEPTK
;
A
#
# COMPACT_ATOMS: atom_id res chain seq x y z
N MET A 1 -7.90 -43.08 33.01
CA MET A 1 -7.04 -41.89 33.20
C MET A 1 -5.96 -41.77 32.11
N GLY A 2 -5.24 -42.84 31.75
CA GLY A 2 -4.17 -42.81 30.73
C GLY A 2 -4.60 -42.44 29.30
N PHE A 3 -5.76 -42.91 28.83
CA PHE A 3 -6.25 -42.60 27.47
C PHE A 3 -6.61 -41.12 27.29
N ILE A 4 -7.34 -40.53 28.25
CA ILE A 4 -7.71 -39.10 28.22
C ILE A 4 -6.44 -38.23 28.25
N LEU A 5 -5.46 -38.57 29.09
CA LEU A 5 -4.20 -37.84 29.16
C LEU A 5 -3.42 -37.92 27.84
N GLN A 6 -3.33 -39.10 27.22
CA GLN A 6 -2.69 -39.27 25.91
C GLN A 6 -3.40 -38.46 24.81
N THR A 7 -4.74 -38.48 24.77
CA THR A 7 -5.51 -37.68 23.81
C THR A 7 -5.30 -36.18 24.02
N CYS A 8 -5.29 -35.70 25.26
CA CYS A 8 -5.01 -34.30 25.58
C CYS A 8 -3.59 -33.87 25.17
N VAL A 9 -2.59 -34.72 25.39
CA VAL A 9 -1.20 -34.44 24.97
C VAL A 9 -1.11 -34.36 23.46
N ILE A 10 -1.67 -35.32 22.72
CA ILE A 10 -1.69 -35.31 21.25
C ILE A 10 -2.38 -34.04 20.73
N PHE A 11 -3.54 -33.70 21.28
CA PHE A 11 -4.26 -32.48 20.89
C PHE A 11 -3.44 -31.22 21.16
N SER A 12 -2.78 -31.13 22.32
CA SER A 12 -1.94 -29.98 22.69
C SER A 12 -0.74 -29.83 21.76
N VAL A 13 -0.10 -30.95 21.36
CA VAL A 13 1.00 -30.95 20.39
C VAL A 13 0.51 -30.50 19.02
N ILE A 14 -0.60 -31.04 18.53
CA ILE A 14 -1.17 -30.66 17.22
C ILE A 14 -1.52 -29.16 17.21
N LEU A 15 -2.17 -28.67 18.27
CA LEU A 15 -2.50 -27.26 18.40
C LEU A 15 -1.25 -26.39 18.48
N GLY A 16 -0.22 -26.81 19.23
CA GLY A 16 1.06 -26.11 19.33
C GLY A 16 1.75 -26.00 17.97
N VAL A 17 1.81 -27.09 17.20
CA VAL A 17 2.39 -27.10 15.84
C VAL A 17 1.57 -26.20 14.90
N ALA A 18 0.24 -26.28 14.94
CA ALA A 18 -0.63 -25.44 14.12
C ALA A 18 -0.45 -23.94 14.43
N LEU A 19 -0.42 -23.58 15.71
CA LEU A 19 -0.14 -22.21 16.15
C LEU A 19 1.25 -21.75 15.71
N GLN A 20 2.26 -22.62 15.78
CA GLN A 20 3.60 -22.29 15.31
C GLN A 20 3.62 -22.01 13.80
N LEU A 21 2.96 -22.82 12.97
CA LEU A 21 2.90 -22.63 11.52
C LEU A 21 2.15 -21.35 11.11
N VAL A 22 1.18 -20.91 11.91
CA VAL A 22 0.39 -19.71 11.65
C VAL A 22 1.06 -18.45 12.22
N LEU A 23 1.61 -18.52 13.43
CA LEU A 23 2.05 -17.34 14.17
C LEU A 23 3.54 -17.05 14.05
N LYS A 24 4.38 -18.00 13.61
CA LYS A 24 5.83 -17.79 13.52
C LYS A 24 6.17 -16.53 12.72
N ASP A 25 5.78 -16.46 11.45
CA ASP A 25 6.19 -15.34 10.59
C ASP A 25 5.57 -14.02 11.07
N PRO A 26 4.26 -13.94 11.40
CA PRO A 26 3.68 -12.73 11.98
C PRO A 26 4.39 -12.23 13.24
N VAL A 27 4.77 -13.13 14.16
CA VAL A 27 5.50 -12.77 15.39
C VAL A 27 6.91 -12.28 15.07
N TRP A 28 7.63 -12.98 14.19
CA TRP A 28 8.99 -12.58 13.79
C TRP A 28 8.99 -11.23 13.10
N MET A 29 8.04 -10.99 12.21
CA MET A 29 7.89 -9.74 11.48
C MET A 29 7.43 -8.58 12.38
N ALA A 30 6.45 -8.82 13.26
CA ALA A 30 5.97 -7.81 14.21
C ALA A 30 7.09 -7.33 15.15
N PHE A 31 7.89 -8.25 15.71
CA PHE A 31 8.90 -7.91 16.69
C PHE A 31 10.32 -7.72 16.12
N GLY A 32 10.52 -7.97 14.84
CA GLY A 32 11.83 -7.86 14.18
C GLY A 32 12.85 -8.87 14.73
N ILE A 33 12.40 -10.08 15.06
CA ILE A 33 13.25 -11.10 15.70
C ILE A 33 14.39 -11.50 14.76
N GLY A 34 15.63 -11.42 15.26
CA GLY A 34 16.84 -11.75 14.49
C GLY A 34 17.34 -10.65 13.57
N LYS A 35 16.77 -9.44 13.65
CA LYS A 35 17.19 -8.29 12.83
C LYS A 35 18.05 -7.33 13.63
N THR A 36 19.01 -6.71 12.95
CA THR A 36 19.76 -5.55 13.43
C THR A 36 19.22 -4.31 12.73
N PHE A 37 18.93 -3.26 13.50
CA PHE A 37 18.43 -1.99 12.97
C PHE A 37 19.60 -1.03 12.77
N GLN A 38 19.91 -0.72 11.52
CA GLN A 38 21.03 0.15 11.18
C GLN A 38 20.65 1.63 11.32
N PRO A 39 21.54 2.47 11.86
CA PRO A 39 21.32 3.91 11.85
C PRO A 39 21.39 4.44 10.40
N LEU A 40 20.70 5.56 10.16
CA LEU A 40 20.65 6.19 8.85
C LEU A 40 22.04 6.56 8.30
N SER A 41 22.99 6.86 9.20
CA SER A 41 24.38 7.21 8.87
C SER A 41 25.18 6.07 8.21
N ASP A 42 24.69 4.83 8.24
CA ASP A 42 25.34 3.69 7.60
C ASP A 42 25.13 3.68 6.07
N PHE A 43 24.24 4.52 5.55
CA PHE A 43 23.83 4.52 4.14
C PHE A 43 24.27 5.80 3.43
N PRO A 44 24.55 5.75 2.11
CA PRO A 44 25.08 6.87 1.34
C PRO A 44 23.96 7.85 0.93
N TYR A 45 23.16 8.30 1.89
CA TYR A 45 22.02 9.19 1.68
C TYR A 45 21.97 10.29 2.72
N SER A 46 21.69 11.52 2.27
CA SER A 46 21.29 12.62 3.14
C SER A 46 19.78 12.78 3.04
N CYS A 47 19.09 12.57 4.17
CA CYS A 47 17.64 12.61 4.20
C CYS A 47 17.14 13.83 4.98
N ARG A 48 15.98 14.32 4.56
CA ARG A 48 15.27 15.40 5.23
C ARG A 48 13.76 15.18 5.16
N ARG A 49 13.06 15.70 6.16
CA ARG A 49 11.59 15.71 6.23
C ARG A 49 11.06 16.90 5.43
N ILE A 50 9.98 16.68 4.68
CA ILE A 50 9.18 17.73 4.06
C ILE A 50 7.91 17.86 4.90
N LYS A 51 7.83 18.93 5.69
CA LYS A 51 6.71 19.20 6.58
C LYS A 51 5.79 20.22 5.95
N ASP A 52 4.62 19.76 5.53
CA ASP A 52 3.57 20.61 5.01
C ASP A 52 2.21 19.99 5.37
N PRO A 53 1.20 20.77 5.79
CA PRO A 53 -0.13 20.23 6.06
C PRO A 53 -0.75 19.43 4.92
N ARG A 54 -0.38 19.66 3.65
CA ARG A 54 -0.85 18.91 2.47
C ARG A 54 -0.04 17.64 2.16
N LEU A 55 1.12 17.47 2.79
CA LEU A 55 2.03 16.34 2.59
C LEU A 55 2.10 15.47 3.85
N GLN A 56 0.94 15.01 4.30
CA GLN A 56 0.78 14.18 5.50
C GLN A 56 -0.04 12.95 5.17
N ALA A 57 0.18 11.87 5.93
CA ALA A 57 -0.52 10.60 5.79
C ALA A 57 -0.57 10.11 4.33
N CYS A 58 0.51 10.38 3.58
CA CYS A 58 0.66 10.00 2.20
C CYS A 58 1.08 8.53 2.15
N GLU A 59 0.06 7.67 2.05
CA GLU A 59 0.22 6.23 2.22
C GLU A 59 0.91 5.59 1.01
N ASP A 60 0.64 6.12 -0.18
CA ASP A 60 1.18 5.64 -1.44
C ASP A 60 1.61 6.76 -2.40
N MET A 61 2.48 6.43 -3.34
CA MET A 61 3.06 7.35 -4.32
C MET A 61 3.36 6.68 -5.66
N TRP A 62 3.27 7.45 -6.73
CA TRP A 62 3.67 7.02 -8.07
C TRP A 62 4.36 8.14 -8.84
N LEU A 63 5.51 7.85 -9.45
CA LEU A 63 6.26 8.80 -10.28
C LEU A 63 5.91 8.62 -11.75
N SER A 64 5.37 9.67 -12.36
CA SER A 64 5.31 9.80 -13.82
C SER A 64 6.69 10.15 -14.34
N GLU A 65 7.34 9.20 -14.99
CA GLU A 65 8.64 9.45 -15.62
C GLU A 65 8.52 10.40 -16.82
N ALA A 66 7.38 10.37 -17.51
CA ALA A 66 7.12 11.24 -18.64
C ALA A 66 7.03 12.72 -18.24
N THR A 67 6.39 13.01 -17.10
CA THR A 67 6.13 14.40 -16.67
C THR A 67 7.01 14.87 -15.53
N ARG A 68 7.79 13.97 -14.91
CA ARG A 68 8.62 14.26 -13.73
C ARG A 68 7.78 14.72 -12.54
N GLN A 69 6.59 14.16 -12.41
CA GLN A 69 5.65 14.45 -11.35
C GLN A 69 5.45 13.23 -10.46
N LEU A 70 5.70 13.42 -9.17
CA LEU A 70 5.36 12.45 -8.13
C LEU A 70 3.93 12.71 -7.68
N PHE A 71 3.07 11.73 -7.84
CA PHE A 71 1.69 11.75 -7.36
C PHE A 71 1.63 11.08 -6.00
N LEU A 72 0.99 11.72 -5.02
CA LEU A 72 0.90 11.25 -3.64
C LEU A 72 -0.57 11.13 -3.21
N ALA A 73 -0.93 10.02 -2.57
CA ALA A 73 -2.24 9.81 -1.97
C ALA A 73 -2.24 10.26 -0.50
N CYS A 74 -2.45 11.55 -0.26
CA CYS A 74 -2.30 12.17 1.06
C CYS A 74 -3.64 12.33 1.80
N SER A 75 -3.55 12.39 3.13
CA SER A 75 -4.68 12.41 4.05
C SER A 75 -4.37 13.24 5.31
N ASP A 76 -5.13 13.02 6.38
CA ASP A 76 -4.92 13.61 7.69
C ASP A 76 -4.53 12.53 8.72
N PRO A 77 -3.34 12.65 9.35
CA PRO A 77 -2.86 11.68 10.34
C PRO A 77 -3.84 11.36 11.47
N LEU A 78 -4.57 12.35 11.99
CA LEU A 78 -5.49 12.15 13.10
C LEU A 78 -6.80 11.51 12.63
N SER A 79 -7.29 11.90 11.45
CA SER A 79 -8.45 11.24 10.86
C SER A 79 -8.19 9.77 10.52
N ARG A 80 -6.97 9.37 10.17
CA ARG A 80 -6.60 7.94 9.96
C ARG A 80 -6.80 7.09 11.21
N GLN A 81 -6.73 7.68 12.41
CA GLN A 81 -7.04 6.97 13.66
C GLN A 81 -8.54 6.64 13.79
N GLN A 82 -9.38 7.40 13.09
CA GLN A 82 -10.83 7.24 13.10
C GLN A 82 -11.30 6.38 11.91
N TRP A 83 -10.80 6.67 10.71
CA TRP A 83 -11.18 6.02 9.47
C TRP A 83 -9.98 5.55 8.66
N MET A 84 -9.73 4.26 8.73
CA MET A 84 -8.75 3.52 7.94
C MET A 84 -9.17 2.05 7.98
N PRO A 85 -10.06 1.62 7.06
CA PRO A 85 -10.56 0.24 7.04
C PRO A 85 -9.46 -0.81 6.99
N ASN A 86 -8.36 -0.53 6.27
CA ASN A 86 -7.16 -1.38 6.20
C ASN A 86 -6.41 -1.52 7.53
N ALA A 87 -6.80 -0.77 8.58
CA ALA A 87 -6.29 -0.87 9.95
C ALA A 87 -7.41 -1.10 10.97
N HIS A 88 -8.60 -1.53 10.52
CA HIS A 88 -9.80 -1.71 11.35
C HIS A 88 -10.25 -0.45 12.11
N ARG A 89 -9.94 0.75 11.60
CA ARG A 89 -10.51 2.00 12.09
C ARG A 89 -11.77 2.31 11.29
N LEU A 90 -12.92 2.16 11.94
CA LEU A 90 -14.24 2.14 11.29
C LEU A 90 -15.17 3.27 11.76
N ASN A 91 -14.63 4.33 12.37
CA ASN A 91 -15.42 5.51 12.73
C ASN A 91 -15.55 6.46 11.52
N ALA A 92 -16.57 6.24 10.69
CA ALA A 92 -16.81 7.03 9.48
C ALA A 92 -17.06 8.53 9.74
N SER A 93 -17.60 8.89 10.91
CA SER A 93 -17.84 10.29 11.26
C SER A 93 -16.54 11.07 11.52
N GLY A 94 -15.45 10.37 11.87
CA GLY A 94 -14.13 10.97 12.04
C GLY A 94 -13.23 10.89 10.81
N ARG A 95 -13.75 10.44 9.66
CA ARG A 95 -12.97 10.38 8.42
C ARG A 95 -12.48 11.76 7.98
N SER A 96 -11.37 11.76 7.27
CA SER A 96 -10.80 12.99 6.73
C SER A 96 -11.70 13.59 5.66
N THR A 97 -11.83 14.91 5.68
CA THR A 97 -12.51 15.71 4.65
C THR A 97 -11.50 16.44 3.76
N ARG A 98 -10.21 16.10 3.86
CA ARG A 98 -9.10 16.82 3.22
C ARG A 98 -8.14 15.92 2.46
N ASP A 99 -8.47 14.63 2.33
CA ASP A 99 -7.78 13.68 1.46
C ASP A 99 -7.70 14.25 0.06
N ALA A 100 -6.53 14.12 -0.56
CA ALA A 100 -6.33 14.59 -1.90
C ALA A 100 -5.13 13.92 -2.56
N VAL A 101 -5.19 13.86 -3.89
CA VAL A 101 -4.01 13.57 -4.68
C VAL A 101 -3.19 14.85 -4.80
N VAL A 102 -1.92 14.77 -4.44
CA VAL A 102 -0.95 15.86 -4.62
C VAL A 102 -0.05 15.51 -5.80
N ALA A 103 0.10 16.43 -6.75
CA ALA A 103 1.08 16.34 -7.82
C ALA A 103 2.28 17.23 -7.46
N MET A 104 3.44 16.61 -7.27
CA MET A 104 4.69 17.27 -6.87
C MET A 104 5.68 17.27 -8.04
N ASP A 105 6.21 18.44 -8.38
CA ASP A 105 7.18 18.63 -9.45
C ASP A 105 8.61 18.39 -8.92
N ILE A 106 9.10 17.15 -9.02
CA ILE A 106 10.34 16.72 -8.32
C ILE A 106 11.64 17.31 -8.86
N ASP A 107 11.57 17.99 -10.00
CA ASP A 107 12.68 18.75 -10.58
C ASP A 107 12.60 20.27 -10.24
N SER A 108 11.59 20.71 -9.48
CA SER A 108 11.34 22.11 -9.10
C SER A 108 11.46 22.32 -7.58
N PRO A 109 12.66 22.50 -7.02
CA PRO A 109 12.84 22.64 -5.57
C PRO A 109 12.23 23.93 -5.01
N LYS A 110 11.64 23.83 -3.81
CA LYS A 110 11.06 24.97 -3.06
C LYS A 110 11.28 24.79 -1.57
N GLY A 111 12.15 25.62 -0.97
CA GLY A 111 12.51 25.50 0.44
C GLY A 111 13.05 24.10 0.77
N ASP A 112 12.53 23.49 1.84
CA ASP A 112 12.83 22.09 2.20
C ASP A 112 12.01 21.08 1.40
N GLY A 113 11.49 21.41 0.22
CA GLY A 113 10.61 20.54 -0.55
C GLY A 113 10.66 20.84 -2.04
N PHE A 114 9.53 20.67 -2.69
CA PHE A 114 9.35 20.88 -4.12
C PHE A 114 8.05 21.67 -4.35
N GLU A 115 7.96 22.35 -5.48
CA GLU A 115 6.67 22.88 -5.94
C GLU A 115 5.67 21.72 -6.10
N TYR A 116 4.43 21.94 -5.65
CA TYR A 116 3.38 20.94 -5.75
C TYR A 116 2.02 21.62 -5.84
N ARG A 117 1.02 20.84 -6.26
CA ARG A 117 -0.39 21.26 -6.28
C ARG A 117 -1.30 20.14 -5.79
N THR A 118 -2.32 20.52 -5.03
CA THR A 118 -3.41 19.61 -4.66
C THR A 118 -4.43 19.57 -5.79
N LEU A 119 -4.72 18.38 -6.32
CA LEU A 119 -5.64 18.22 -7.44
C LEU A 119 -7.09 18.23 -6.93
N SER A 120 -7.89 19.15 -7.45
CA SER A 120 -9.34 19.15 -7.21
C SER A 120 -10.07 18.05 -7.98
N THR A 121 -11.26 17.64 -7.51
CA THR A 121 -12.08 16.56 -8.09
C THR A 121 -13.45 17.08 -8.57
N PRO A 122 -13.49 18.04 -9.52
CA PRO A 122 -14.73 18.69 -9.92
C PRO A 122 -15.76 17.67 -10.42
N GLY A 123 -16.96 17.72 -9.84
CA GLY A 123 -18.09 16.87 -10.23
C GLY A 123 -18.01 15.42 -9.73
N PHE A 124 -17.00 15.04 -8.95
CA PHE A 124 -16.98 13.74 -8.29
C PHE A 124 -18.05 13.70 -7.19
N SER A 125 -18.85 12.63 -7.16
CA SER A 125 -20.00 12.53 -6.23
C SER A 125 -19.60 12.09 -4.82
N GLY A 126 -18.48 11.41 -4.64
CA GLY A 126 -18.04 10.92 -3.34
C GLY A 126 -19.03 9.95 -2.69
N THR A 127 -19.15 10.04 -1.36
CA THR A 127 -20.05 9.22 -0.55
C THR A 127 -21.35 9.98 -0.29
N ALA A 128 -22.46 9.51 -0.86
CA ALA A 128 -23.77 10.16 -0.72
C ALA A 128 -23.76 11.66 -1.11
N GLY A 129 -22.94 12.04 -2.11
CA GLY A 129 -22.91 13.41 -2.63
C GLY A 129 -21.90 14.33 -1.93
N ASP A 130 -21.10 13.84 -0.98
CA ASP A 130 -20.12 14.67 -0.25
C ASP A 130 -18.89 15.08 -1.08
N GLY A 131 -18.68 14.46 -2.24
CA GLY A 131 -17.53 14.75 -3.13
C GLY A 131 -16.16 14.35 -2.56
N LEU A 132 -16.12 13.60 -1.45
CA LEU A 132 -14.88 13.24 -0.76
C LEU A 132 -14.29 11.92 -1.27
N LEU A 133 -12.96 11.84 -1.23
CA LEU A 133 -12.18 10.61 -1.38
C LEU A 133 -11.65 10.18 0.00
N GLN A 134 -11.50 8.88 0.20
CA GLN A 134 -10.77 8.29 1.34
C GLN A 134 -9.65 7.42 0.79
N LEU A 135 -8.51 8.04 0.53
CA LEU A 135 -7.44 7.47 -0.29
C LEU A 135 -6.61 6.44 0.47
N VAL A 136 -6.12 5.41 -0.21
CA VAL A 136 -5.09 4.47 0.29
C VAL A 136 -4.07 4.30 -0.84
N GLY A 137 -4.09 3.17 -1.56
CA GLY A 137 -3.21 2.93 -2.70
C GLY A 137 -3.52 3.81 -3.91
N LEU A 138 -2.47 4.11 -4.68
CA LEU A 138 -2.50 4.92 -5.88
C LEU A 138 -1.51 4.37 -6.90
N THR A 139 -1.94 4.27 -8.15
CA THR A 139 -1.02 4.07 -9.27
C THR A 139 -1.40 4.98 -10.43
N GLY A 140 -0.50 5.13 -11.38
CA GLY A 140 -0.70 5.96 -12.56
C GLY A 140 -0.26 5.29 -13.85
N ILE A 141 -0.75 5.85 -14.94
CA ILE A 141 -0.42 5.44 -16.30
C ILE A 141 -0.12 6.70 -17.09
N ASP A 142 1.09 6.78 -17.62
CA ASP A 142 1.44 7.80 -18.60
C ASP A 142 0.78 7.47 -19.93
N SER A 143 0.06 8.44 -20.51
CA SER A 143 -0.41 8.30 -21.88
C SER A 143 0.78 8.24 -22.84
N PRO A 144 0.70 7.45 -23.94
CA PRO A 144 1.78 7.40 -24.93
C PRO A 144 2.12 8.76 -25.56
N ALA A 145 1.16 9.70 -25.57
CA ALA A 145 1.34 11.06 -26.08
C ALA A 145 1.97 12.02 -25.04
N GLY A 146 2.14 11.60 -23.78
CA GLY A 146 2.77 12.36 -22.71
C GLY A 146 1.99 13.59 -22.21
N ASN A 147 0.75 13.77 -22.66
CA ASN A 147 -0.07 14.94 -22.31
C ASN A 147 -1.18 14.64 -21.30
N LYS A 148 -1.50 13.36 -21.11
CA LYS A 148 -2.54 12.85 -20.22
C LYS A 148 -1.95 11.82 -19.25
N ILE A 149 -2.44 11.83 -18.03
CA ILE A 149 -2.15 10.85 -16.98
C ILE A 149 -3.47 10.27 -16.50
N GLU A 150 -3.55 8.95 -16.41
CA GLU A 150 -4.66 8.25 -15.79
C GLU A 150 -4.23 7.75 -14.41
N LEU A 151 -4.98 8.11 -13.38
CA LEU A 151 -4.72 7.73 -12.01
C LEU A 151 -5.78 6.73 -11.55
N LEU A 152 -5.35 5.62 -10.97
CA LEU A 152 -6.22 4.62 -10.35
C LEU A 152 -6.03 4.71 -8.83
N LEU A 153 -7.14 4.89 -8.12
CA LEU A 153 -7.13 5.22 -6.69
C LEU A 153 -7.97 4.20 -5.93
N VAL A 154 -7.43 3.64 -4.85
CA VAL A 154 -8.26 2.97 -3.84
C VAL A 154 -9.01 4.02 -3.05
N ASN A 155 -10.33 3.91 -3.03
CA ASN A 155 -11.22 4.81 -2.29
C ASN A 155 -12.04 4.03 -1.25
N ASN A 156 -11.67 4.16 0.01
CA ASN A 156 -12.30 3.51 1.14
C ASN A 156 -13.54 4.27 1.63
N ARG A 157 -14.52 4.43 0.77
CA ARG A 157 -15.77 5.12 1.13
C ARG A 157 -16.52 4.38 2.27
N PRO A 158 -17.13 5.13 3.20
CA PRO A 158 -18.09 4.55 4.13
C PRO A 158 -19.28 3.91 3.42
N THR A 159 -19.87 2.90 4.05
CA THR A 159 -21.14 2.33 3.60
C THR A 159 -22.31 3.22 4.06
N VAL A 160 -23.24 3.51 3.16
CA VAL A 160 -24.45 4.29 3.46
C VAL A 160 -25.69 3.45 3.19
N ASP A 161 -26.78 3.81 3.85
CA ASP A 161 -28.11 3.34 3.52
C ASP A 161 -28.51 3.88 2.13
N PRO A 162 -28.90 3.02 1.18
CA PRO A 162 -29.16 3.45 -0.19
C PRO A 162 -30.43 4.31 -0.34
N ALA A 163 -31.37 4.26 0.61
CA ALA A 163 -32.62 5.03 0.54
C ALA A 163 -32.46 6.43 1.15
N THR A 164 -31.65 6.55 2.20
CA THR A 164 -31.52 7.79 2.99
C THR A 164 -30.17 8.50 2.82
N GLY A 165 -29.14 7.80 2.33
CA GLY A 165 -27.77 8.32 2.25
C GLY A 165 -27.04 8.40 3.60
N ASN A 166 -27.69 7.98 4.70
CA ASN A 166 -27.09 8.02 6.03
C ASN A 166 -26.00 6.97 6.19
N LEU A 167 -24.96 7.29 6.96
CA LEU A 167 -23.91 6.32 7.33
C LEU A 167 -24.51 5.14 8.08
N LEU A 168 -24.16 3.92 7.66
CA LEU A 168 -24.47 2.71 8.41
C LEU A 168 -23.45 2.47 9.54
N ASP A 169 -23.73 1.50 10.40
CA ASP A 169 -22.72 1.02 11.37
C ASP A 169 -21.62 0.23 10.64
N GLN A 170 -20.49 0.89 10.44
CA GLN A 170 -19.35 0.35 9.72
C GLN A 170 -18.68 -0.80 10.47
N THR A 171 -18.91 -0.96 11.78
CA THR A 171 -18.41 -2.12 12.54
C THR A 171 -19.17 -3.40 12.20
N VAL A 172 -20.37 -3.26 11.62
CA VAL A 172 -21.22 -4.35 11.16
C VAL A 172 -21.04 -4.61 9.67
N VAL A 173 -21.05 -3.57 8.84
CA VAL A 173 -21.04 -3.72 7.37
C VAL A 173 -19.67 -3.53 6.71
N GLY A 174 -18.73 -2.88 7.39
CA GLY A 174 -17.43 -2.50 6.83
C GLY A 174 -17.52 -1.36 5.83
N ALA A 175 -16.38 -1.03 5.21
CA ALA A 175 -16.33 -0.03 4.15
C ALA A 175 -16.92 -0.56 2.83
N ASN A 176 -17.46 0.35 2.03
CA ASN A 176 -17.97 0.08 0.69
C ASN A 176 -16.90 0.46 -0.35
N SER A 177 -15.67 -0.01 -0.16
CA SER A 177 -14.52 0.45 -0.93
C SER A 177 -14.69 0.29 -2.45
N THR A 178 -14.05 1.19 -3.18
CA THR A 178 -14.07 1.26 -4.65
C THR A 178 -12.68 1.47 -5.19
N ILE A 179 -12.51 1.25 -6.49
CA ILE A 179 -11.35 1.70 -7.25
C ILE A 179 -11.83 2.74 -8.24
N GLU A 180 -11.31 3.95 -8.12
CA GLU A 180 -11.69 5.09 -8.95
C GLU A 180 -10.64 5.33 -10.02
N VAL A 181 -11.08 5.64 -11.24
CA VAL A 181 -10.21 6.09 -12.32
C VAL A 181 -10.43 7.56 -12.54
N PHE A 182 -9.35 8.32 -12.53
CA PHE A 182 -9.32 9.74 -12.83
C PHE A 182 -8.38 10.03 -13.99
N GLU A 183 -8.65 11.12 -14.70
CA GLU A 183 -7.80 11.66 -15.75
C GLU A 183 -7.29 13.05 -15.33
N THR A 184 -6.00 13.30 -15.54
CA THR A 184 -5.39 14.61 -15.33
C THR A 184 -4.31 14.88 -16.40
N GLY A 185 -3.71 16.06 -16.34
CA GLY A 185 -2.63 16.49 -17.24
C GLY A 185 -1.45 17.07 -16.47
N SER A 186 -0.31 17.21 -17.14
CA SER A 186 0.96 17.60 -16.53
C SER A 186 0.94 18.95 -15.81
N GLN A 187 0.02 19.86 -16.13
CA GLN A 187 -0.12 21.16 -15.46
C GLN A 187 -1.55 21.38 -14.94
N ALA A 188 -2.38 20.33 -14.94
CA ALA A 188 -3.77 20.44 -14.53
C ALA A 188 -3.88 20.64 -13.01
N VAL A 189 -4.79 21.53 -12.59
CA VAL A 189 -5.11 21.81 -11.17
C VAL A 189 -6.24 20.92 -10.62
N GLY A 190 -6.65 19.92 -11.40
CA GLY A 190 -7.70 19.00 -11.04
C GLY A 190 -7.64 17.72 -11.84
N MET A 191 -8.45 16.76 -11.41
CA MET A 191 -8.57 15.45 -12.03
C MET A 191 -10.05 15.14 -12.29
N LYS A 192 -10.35 14.73 -13.51
CA LYS A 192 -11.70 14.41 -13.97
C LYS A 192 -11.99 12.95 -13.67
N HIS A 193 -13.06 12.68 -12.91
CA HIS A 193 -13.52 11.31 -12.69
C HIS A 193 -13.96 10.67 -14.01
N VAL A 194 -13.45 9.47 -14.28
CA VAL A 194 -13.74 8.70 -15.50
C VAL A 194 -14.72 7.59 -15.18
N ARG A 195 -14.45 6.79 -14.13
CA ARG A 195 -15.29 5.65 -13.74
C ARG A 195 -14.98 5.13 -12.34
N THR A 196 -15.91 4.33 -11.83
CA THR A 196 -15.79 3.60 -10.57
C THR A 196 -15.90 2.10 -10.82
N PHE A 197 -14.96 1.34 -10.26
CA PHE A 197 -15.06 -0.12 -10.10
C PHE A 197 -15.50 -0.44 -8.67
N ALA A 198 -16.60 -1.19 -8.56
CA ALA A 198 -17.17 -1.60 -7.28
C ALA A 198 -17.81 -2.99 -7.42
N GLY A 199 -17.89 -3.72 -6.31
CA GLY A 199 -18.56 -5.02 -6.27
C GLY A 199 -18.03 -5.90 -5.14
N ALA A 200 -18.58 -7.11 -5.00
CA ALA A 200 -18.22 -8.02 -3.92
C ALA A 200 -16.73 -8.42 -3.91
N ASN A 201 -16.07 -8.42 -5.07
CA ASN A 201 -14.64 -8.72 -5.19
C ASN A 201 -13.74 -7.50 -4.89
N VAL A 202 -14.29 -6.28 -4.84
CA VAL A 202 -13.60 -5.08 -4.33
C VAL A 202 -13.95 -4.94 -2.84
N SER A 203 -13.41 -5.86 -2.04
CA SER A 203 -13.86 -6.05 -0.66
C SER A 203 -13.03 -5.23 0.33
N THR A 204 -11.72 -5.43 0.33
CA THR A 204 -10.74 -4.77 1.20
C THR A 204 -9.54 -4.31 0.36
N PRO A 205 -9.78 -3.54 -0.72
CA PRO A 205 -8.73 -3.14 -1.64
C PRO A 205 -7.62 -2.41 -0.88
N ASN A 206 -6.39 -2.66 -1.26
CA ASN A 206 -5.22 -2.02 -0.68
C ASN A 206 -4.45 -1.22 -1.73
N ASN A 207 -3.99 -1.87 -2.81
CA ASN A 207 -3.32 -1.18 -3.91
C ASN A 207 -3.59 -1.82 -5.28
N ILE A 208 -3.14 -1.18 -6.36
CA ILE A 208 -3.44 -1.49 -7.76
C ILE A 208 -2.15 -1.65 -8.58
N ALA A 209 -2.07 -2.70 -9.40
CA ALA A 209 -1.10 -2.83 -10.49
C ALA A 209 -1.83 -2.72 -11.84
N ALA A 210 -1.67 -1.58 -12.50
CA ALA A 210 -2.37 -1.28 -13.75
C ALA A 210 -1.76 -1.99 -14.97
N LEU A 211 -2.63 -2.54 -15.84
CA LEU A 211 -2.27 -2.90 -17.23
C LEU A 211 -2.68 -1.77 -18.18
N SER A 212 -3.86 -1.22 -17.92
CA SER A 212 -4.45 -0.02 -18.53
C SER A 212 -5.44 0.58 -17.52
N SER A 213 -6.07 1.72 -17.86
CA SER A 213 -7.19 2.27 -17.08
C SER A 213 -8.41 1.34 -17.03
N ASP A 214 -8.48 0.38 -17.96
CA ASP A 214 -9.63 -0.49 -18.18
C ASP A 214 -9.39 -1.92 -17.71
N ALA A 215 -8.16 -2.26 -17.32
CA ALA A 215 -7.78 -3.58 -16.83
C ALA A 215 -6.60 -3.49 -15.85
N PHE A 216 -6.76 -4.07 -14.67
CA PHE A 216 -5.75 -4.01 -13.61
C PHE A 216 -5.90 -5.14 -12.59
N TYR A 217 -4.83 -5.38 -11.86
CA TYR A 217 -4.83 -6.21 -10.67
C TYR A 217 -4.90 -5.34 -9.42
N PHE A 218 -5.46 -5.87 -8.34
CA PHE A 218 -5.43 -5.22 -7.05
C PHE A 218 -5.41 -6.27 -5.94
N THR A 219 -4.88 -5.89 -4.78
CA THR A 219 -4.89 -6.73 -3.58
C THR A 219 -6.11 -6.43 -2.73
N ASN A 220 -6.78 -7.47 -2.24
CA ASN A 220 -7.64 -7.39 -1.08
C ASN A 220 -6.84 -7.87 0.13
N ASP A 221 -6.47 -6.97 1.04
CA ASP A 221 -5.54 -7.30 2.12
C ASP A 221 -6.11 -8.34 3.11
N ARG A 222 -7.42 -8.36 3.30
CA ARG A 222 -8.14 -9.27 4.21
C ARG A 222 -9.11 -10.20 3.48
N GLY A 223 -9.14 -10.13 2.15
CA GLY A 223 -10.11 -10.83 1.31
C GLY A 223 -11.54 -10.35 1.54
N VAL A 224 -12.47 -11.30 1.62
CA VAL A 224 -13.93 -11.03 1.65
C VAL A 224 -14.45 -10.56 3.00
N ASN A 225 -13.70 -10.80 4.09
CA ASN A 225 -14.15 -10.48 5.45
C ASN A 225 -13.68 -9.08 5.83
N LYS A 226 -14.62 -8.13 5.94
CA LYS A 226 -14.32 -6.70 6.17
C LYS A 226 -14.21 -6.30 7.65
N VAL A 227 -14.91 -7.02 8.53
CA VAL A 227 -15.09 -6.62 9.94
C VAL A 227 -15.00 -7.79 10.91
N GLY A 228 -14.83 -7.44 12.19
CA GLY A 228 -14.93 -8.38 13.31
C GLY A 228 -13.86 -9.47 13.32
N LEU A 229 -14.07 -10.46 14.20
CA LEU A 229 -13.09 -11.52 14.46
C LEU A 229 -12.79 -12.38 13.22
N LYS A 230 -13.77 -12.58 12.33
CA LYS A 230 -13.56 -13.34 11.08
C LYS A 230 -12.53 -12.66 10.17
N SER A 231 -12.54 -11.34 10.09
CA SER A 231 -11.55 -10.59 9.33
C SER A 231 -10.15 -10.73 9.95
N ILE A 232 -10.04 -10.55 11.27
CA ILE A 232 -8.76 -10.67 12.00
C ILE A 232 -8.16 -12.08 11.85
N VAL A 233 -8.94 -13.11 12.17
CA VAL A 233 -8.50 -14.52 12.08
C VAL A 233 -8.22 -14.90 10.63
N GLY A 234 -9.07 -14.47 9.70
CA GLY A 234 -8.87 -14.70 8.27
C GLY A 234 -7.55 -14.13 7.77
N THR A 235 -7.19 -12.93 8.21
CA THR A 235 -5.91 -12.29 7.86
C THR A 235 -4.71 -13.12 8.32
N LEU A 236 -4.73 -13.60 9.58
CA LEU A 236 -3.68 -14.48 10.12
C LEU A 236 -3.58 -15.81 9.36
N LEU A 237 -4.73 -16.34 8.90
CA LEU A 237 -4.81 -17.55 8.08
C LEU A 237 -4.52 -17.31 6.59
N GLY A 238 -4.16 -16.09 6.20
CA GLY A 238 -3.82 -15.74 4.82
C GLY A 238 -5.01 -15.65 3.88
N GLN A 239 -6.17 -15.20 4.33
CA GLN A 239 -7.38 -15.05 3.49
C GLN A 239 -7.35 -13.83 2.56
N GLY A 240 -6.23 -13.09 2.48
CA GLY A 240 -6.04 -12.07 1.46
C GLY A 240 -6.00 -12.67 0.06
N ASP A 241 -6.28 -11.83 -0.94
CA ASP A 241 -6.31 -12.24 -2.34
C ASP A 241 -5.77 -11.16 -3.28
N VAL A 242 -5.44 -11.59 -4.50
CA VAL A 242 -5.28 -10.73 -5.66
C VAL A 242 -6.49 -10.94 -6.56
N SER A 243 -7.09 -9.84 -6.96
CA SER A 243 -8.22 -9.79 -7.86
C SER A 243 -7.86 -9.05 -9.14
N PHE A 244 -8.49 -9.43 -10.24
CA PHE A 244 -8.38 -8.78 -11.54
C PHE A 244 -9.71 -8.09 -11.86
N CYS A 245 -9.66 -6.83 -12.25
CA CYS A 245 -10.81 -6.07 -12.76
C CYS A 245 -10.59 -5.73 -14.22
N SER A 246 -11.67 -5.77 -15.00
CA SER A 246 -11.72 -5.11 -16.30
C SER A 246 -13.10 -4.54 -16.57
N VAL A 247 -13.17 -3.54 -17.46
CA VAL A 247 -14.44 -2.92 -17.87
C VAL A 247 -15.40 -3.93 -18.47
N SER A 248 -14.90 -4.86 -19.28
CA SER A 248 -15.73 -5.81 -20.01
C SER A 248 -16.16 -7.02 -19.18
N LYS A 249 -15.38 -7.41 -18.16
CA LYS A 249 -15.61 -8.65 -17.39
C LYS A 249 -15.90 -8.43 -15.90
N GLY A 250 -15.88 -7.18 -15.44
CA GLY A 250 -15.97 -6.86 -14.02
C GLY A 250 -14.75 -7.35 -13.23
N CYS A 251 -14.92 -7.53 -11.92
CA CYS A 251 -13.85 -7.91 -11.01
C CYS A 251 -14.02 -9.36 -10.53
N LYS A 252 -12.91 -10.11 -10.47
CA LYS A 252 -12.87 -11.49 -9.95
C LYS A 252 -11.55 -11.80 -9.23
N ARG A 253 -11.61 -12.69 -8.24
CA ARG A 253 -10.42 -13.23 -7.56
C ARG A 253 -9.64 -14.13 -8.51
N VAL A 254 -8.32 -13.95 -8.57
CA VAL A 254 -7.41 -14.67 -9.48
C VAL A 254 -6.24 -15.33 -8.75
N SER A 255 -5.95 -14.91 -7.51
CA SER A 255 -4.97 -15.57 -6.64
C SER A 255 -5.43 -15.46 -5.20
N GLU A 256 -5.41 -16.55 -4.45
CA GLU A 256 -5.84 -16.61 -3.05
C GLU A 256 -4.68 -17.06 -2.15
N ARG A 257 -4.92 -17.07 -0.83
CA ARG A 257 -3.95 -17.53 0.18
C ARG A 257 -2.76 -16.59 0.36
N HIS A 258 -3.04 -15.28 0.40
CA HIS A 258 -2.06 -14.26 0.69
C HIS A 258 -2.17 -13.78 2.14
N ARG A 259 -1.04 -13.80 2.87
CA ARG A 259 -0.96 -13.25 4.22
C ARG A 259 -0.79 -11.74 4.17
N PHE A 260 -1.93 -11.04 4.24
CA PHE A 260 -1.99 -9.58 4.26
C PHE A 260 -1.21 -8.94 3.09
N PRO A 261 -1.64 -9.21 1.83
CA PRO A 261 -0.99 -8.64 0.67
C PRO A 261 -1.25 -7.14 0.62
N ASN A 262 -0.19 -6.38 0.45
CA ASN A 262 -0.20 -4.92 0.49
C ASN A 262 -0.01 -4.37 -0.93
N GLY A 263 0.85 -3.37 -1.14
CA GLY A 263 1.04 -2.76 -2.46
C GLY A 263 1.73 -3.63 -3.50
N LEU A 264 0.95 -4.28 -4.36
CA LEU A 264 1.45 -5.00 -5.54
C LEU A 264 1.86 -4.05 -6.67
N VAL A 265 2.78 -4.49 -7.53
CA VAL A 265 3.17 -3.79 -8.77
C VAL A 265 3.21 -4.72 -9.97
N ARG A 266 3.09 -4.12 -11.16
CA ARG A 266 3.49 -4.75 -12.42
C ARG A 266 4.89 -4.29 -12.78
N GLY A 267 5.82 -5.23 -12.91
CA GLY A 267 7.17 -4.93 -13.39
C GLY A 267 7.19 -4.58 -14.88
N LEU A 268 8.29 -3.96 -15.34
CA LEU A 268 8.50 -3.67 -16.77
C LEU A 268 8.61 -4.95 -17.62
N ASP A 269 8.91 -6.08 -16.98
CA ASP A 269 8.89 -7.42 -17.57
C ASP A 269 7.49 -8.02 -17.72
N GLY A 270 6.45 -7.32 -17.26
CA GLY A 270 5.06 -7.74 -17.30
C GLY A 270 4.65 -8.73 -16.21
N LEU A 271 5.53 -9.07 -15.25
CA LEU A 271 5.17 -9.91 -14.10
C LEU A 271 4.45 -9.08 -13.03
N ILE A 272 3.65 -9.77 -12.21
CA ILE A 272 2.96 -9.17 -11.06
C ILE A 272 3.69 -9.58 -9.78
N TYR A 273 4.07 -8.60 -8.97
CA TYR A 273 4.81 -8.75 -7.73
C TYR A 273 3.90 -8.41 -6.57
N VAL A 274 3.68 -9.36 -5.67
CA VAL A 274 2.72 -9.25 -4.57
C VAL A 274 3.47 -9.36 -3.25
N PRO A 275 3.61 -8.27 -2.47
CA PRO A 275 4.28 -8.31 -1.18
C PRO A 275 3.40 -8.97 -0.12
N SER A 276 4.01 -9.35 1.01
CA SER A 276 3.27 -9.74 2.22
C SER A 276 3.72 -8.92 3.42
N ALA A 277 2.77 -8.30 4.10
CA ALA A 277 3.04 -7.56 5.33
C ALA A 277 3.14 -8.48 6.57
N LEU A 278 2.50 -9.66 6.56
CA LEU A 278 2.51 -10.60 7.70
C LEU A 278 3.53 -11.74 7.59
N GLU A 279 3.83 -12.21 6.38
CA GLU A 279 4.80 -13.28 6.12
C GLU A 279 6.17 -12.73 5.70
N GLY A 280 6.17 -11.55 5.10
CA GLY A 280 7.32 -11.00 4.39
C GLY A 280 7.52 -11.63 3.01
N GLY A 281 8.53 -11.14 2.30
CA GLY A 281 8.84 -11.56 0.95
C GLY A 281 7.84 -11.09 -0.11
N VAL A 282 8.14 -11.46 -1.36
CA VAL A 282 7.35 -11.08 -2.54
C VAL A 282 7.03 -12.32 -3.35
N GLN A 283 5.76 -12.55 -3.66
CA GLN A 283 5.34 -13.59 -4.58
C GLN A 283 5.30 -13.02 -6.01
N VAL A 284 5.87 -13.76 -6.96
CA VAL A 284 5.97 -13.32 -8.36
C VAL A 284 5.05 -14.17 -9.23
N TYR A 285 4.24 -13.52 -10.05
CA TYR A 285 3.25 -14.15 -10.90
C TYR A 285 3.43 -13.78 -12.36
N LYS A 286 3.28 -14.79 -13.23
CA LYS A 286 3.10 -14.61 -14.67
C LYS A 286 1.61 -14.51 -15.00
N VAL A 287 1.25 -13.58 -15.87
CA VAL A 287 -0.09 -13.49 -16.45
C VAL A 287 -0.23 -14.59 -17.51
N VAL A 288 -1.24 -15.46 -17.37
CA VAL A 288 -1.40 -16.67 -18.20
C VAL A 288 -2.72 -16.72 -18.99
N SER A 289 -3.61 -15.74 -18.83
CA SER A 289 -4.83 -15.65 -19.63
C SER A 289 -5.27 -14.20 -19.84
N GLU A 290 -6.01 -13.96 -20.93
CA GLU A 290 -6.70 -12.67 -21.21
C GLU A 290 -7.77 -12.35 -20.16
N ASP A 291 -8.11 -13.33 -19.34
CA ASP A 291 -9.01 -13.24 -18.21
C ASP A 291 -8.33 -12.82 -16.91
N GLY A 292 -7.06 -12.43 -16.99
CA GLY A 292 -6.27 -12.00 -15.84
C GLY A 292 -5.74 -13.15 -14.98
N GLY A 293 -5.75 -14.39 -15.47
CA GLY A 293 -5.24 -15.54 -14.71
C GLY A 293 -3.77 -15.37 -14.33
N LEU A 294 -3.42 -15.76 -13.10
CA LEU A 294 -2.06 -15.66 -12.57
C LEU A 294 -1.48 -17.05 -12.25
N GLN A 295 -0.24 -17.27 -12.66
CA GLN A 295 0.55 -18.44 -12.27
C GLN A 295 1.75 -17.99 -11.44
N LYS A 296 1.88 -18.50 -10.20
CA LYS A 296 3.05 -18.21 -9.37
C LYS A 296 4.29 -18.84 -10.01
N VAL A 297 5.33 -18.03 -10.23
CA VAL A 297 6.58 -18.45 -10.88
C VAL A 297 7.80 -18.34 -9.96
N ALA A 298 7.74 -17.49 -8.94
CA ALA A 298 8.83 -17.36 -7.96
C ALA A 298 8.33 -16.83 -6.61
N HIS A 299 9.21 -16.90 -5.62
CA HIS A 299 9.08 -16.21 -4.34
C HIS A 299 10.44 -15.62 -3.95
N ILE A 300 10.46 -14.34 -3.61
CA ILE A 300 11.65 -13.59 -3.25
C ILE A 300 11.66 -13.45 -1.72
N PRO A 301 12.55 -14.15 -1.00
CA PRO A 301 12.51 -14.25 0.46
C PRO A 301 13.15 -13.03 1.13
N VAL A 302 12.49 -11.87 1.02
CA VAL A 302 12.88 -10.65 1.74
C VAL A 302 12.40 -10.76 3.20
N PRO A 303 13.29 -10.71 4.21
CA PRO A 303 12.95 -11.01 5.60
C PRO A 303 12.32 -9.81 6.34
N TYR A 304 11.41 -9.09 5.70
CA TYR A 304 10.73 -7.93 6.28
C TYR A 304 9.24 -7.96 6.01
N SER A 305 8.43 -7.36 6.91
CA SER A 305 7.09 -6.93 6.55
C SER A 305 7.20 -5.90 5.44
N ILE A 306 6.57 -6.16 4.31
CA ILE A 306 6.58 -5.26 3.15
C ILE A 306 5.22 -4.61 3.02
N ASP A 307 5.24 -3.29 2.87
CA ASP A 307 4.06 -2.49 2.57
C ASP A 307 3.96 -2.32 1.03
N ASN A 308 4.07 -1.10 0.49
CA ASN A 308 3.98 -0.87 -0.95
C ASN A 308 5.29 -1.14 -1.70
N LEU A 309 5.14 -1.74 -2.89
CA LEU A 309 6.18 -1.84 -3.90
C LEU A 309 6.07 -0.66 -4.88
N SER A 310 7.19 -0.23 -5.44
CA SER A 310 7.26 0.68 -6.60
C SER A 310 8.23 0.11 -7.63
N VAL A 311 8.12 0.55 -8.88
CA VAL A 311 9.03 0.18 -9.98
C VAL A 311 9.66 1.46 -10.51
N ASP A 312 10.98 1.49 -10.68
CA ASP A 312 11.68 2.61 -11.33
C ASP A 312 11.82 2.43 -12.85
N ASP A 313 12.32 3.46 -13.54
CA ASP A 313 12.50 3.43 -15.00
C ASP A 313 13.52 2.39 -15.52
N LYS A 314 14.33 1.81 -14.62
CA LYS A 314 15.28 0.72 -14.91
C LYS A 314 14.66 -0.66 -14.71
N GLY A 315 13.44 -0.71 -14.15
CA GLY A 315 12.73 -1.95 -13.84
C GLY A 315 13.11 -2.57 -12.51
N ASP A 316 13.85 -1.85 -11.67
CA ASP A 316 14.11 -2.28 -10.31
C ASP A 316 12.89 -2.02 -9.44
N ILE A 317 12.64 -2.94 -8.50
CA ILE A 317 11.53 -2.84 -7.59
C ILE A 317 12.03 -2.32 -6.25
N TYR A 318 11.44 -1.25 -5.75
CA TYR A 318 11.70 -0.75 -4.41
C TYR A 318 10.55 -1.14 -3.50
N ALA A 319 10.87 -1.67 -2.33
CA ALA A 319 9.91 -2.09 -1.33
C ALA A 319 10.07 -1.23 -0.09
N ALA A 320 8.99 -0.59 0.36
CA ALA A 320 8.94 0.00 1.69
C ALA A 320 8.74 -1.12 2.70
N VAL A 321 9.63 -1.19 3.69
CA VAL A 321 9.61 -2.29 4.65
C VAL A 321 9.63 -1.79 6.08
N PHE A 322 9.00 -2.57 6.96
CA PHE A 322 9.02 -2.36 8.40
C PHE A 322 10.07 -3.28 9.03
N PRO A 323 11.20 -2.73 9.54
CA PRO A 323 12.15 -3.53 10.29
C PRO A 323 11.49 -4.21 11.50
N ARG A 324 10.59 -3.49 12.18
CA ARG A 324 9.82 -3.97 13.33
C ARG A 324 8.34 -3.60 13.20
N GLY A 325 7.54 -4.50 12.62
CA GLY A 325 6.16 -4.21 12.19
C GLY A 325 5.21 -3.71 13.29
N ILE A 326 5.41 -4.09 14.57
CA ILE A 326 4.55 -3.63 15.67
C ILE A 326 4.60 -2.11 15.86
N GLU A 327 5.69 -1.45 15.47
CA GLU A 327 5.85 0.00 15.60
C GLU A 327 4.88 0.77 14.69
N ILE A 328 4.37 0.16 13.61
CA ILE A 328 3.34 0.76 12.75
C ILE A 328 1.98 0.81 13.45
N LEU A 329 1.66 -0.19 14.28
CA LEU A 329 0.47 -0.12 15.13
C LEU A 329 0.60 0.97 16.19
N GLN A 330 1.81 1.20 16.71
CA GLN A 330 2.08 2.32 17.62
C GLN A 330 1.88 3.65 16.90
N ALA A 331 2.43 3.82 15.69
CA ALA A 331 2.23 5.01 14.86
C ALA A 331 0.78 5.23 14.44
N SER A 332 -0.03 4.18 14.32
CA SER A 332 -1.47 4.31 14.09
C SER A 332 -2.23 4.82 15.34
N ASN A 333 -1.73 4.53 16.54
CA ASN A 333 -2.31 4.98 17.80
C ASN A 333 -1.81 6.36 18.26
N ASP A 334 -0.60 6.75 17.84
CA ASP A 334 0.04 8.01 18.20
C ASP A 334 0.80 8.61 16.99
N PRO A 335 0.07 9.05 15.95
CA PRO A 335 0.65 9.41 14.66
C PRO A 335 1.56 10.63 14.71
N LEU A 336 1.40 11.50 15.71
CA LEU A 336 2.17 12.74 15.81
C LEU A 336 3.49 12.56 16.57
N ASN A 337 3.62 11.51 17.38
CA ASN A 337 4.78 11.36 18.28
C ASN A 337 5.54 10.04 18.07
N ALA A 338 4.91 8.99 17.56
CA ALA A 338 5.59 7.73 17.29
C ALA A 338 6.69 7.90 16.23
N ARG A 339 7.77 7.13 16.38
CA ARG A 339 8.94 7.13 15.50
C ARG A 339 9.27 5.71 15.05
N PRO A 340 8.39 5.09 14.24
CA PRO A 340 8.62 3.74 13.76
C PRO A 340 9.86 3.67 12.87
N LYS A 341 10.61 2.57 13.01
CA LYS A 341 11.71 2.25 12.11
C LYS A 341 11.20 2.06 10.70
N SER A 342 11.98 2.52 9.74
CA SER A 342 11.65 2.44 8.32
C SER A 342 12.87 2.01 7.53
N ALA A 343 12.67 1.24 6.47
CA ALA A 343 13.74 0.93 5.53
C ALA A 343 13.17 0.80 4.11
N ALA A 344 14.07 0.87 3.13
CA ALA A 344 13.78 0.42 1.77
C ALA A 344 14.70 -0.71 1.37
N VAL A 345 14.15 -1.67 0.64
CA VAL A 345 14.93 -2.67 -0.08
C VAL A 345 14.73 -2.49 -1.57
N ARG A 346 15.79 -2.75 -2.34
CA ARG A 346 15.74 -2.85 -3.80
C ARG A 346 15.80 -4.31 -4.18
N ILE A 347 14.95 -4.70 -5.13
CA ILE A 347 14.84 -6.04 -5.69
C ILE A 347 15.09 -5.89 -7.19
N HIS A 348 16.06 -6.63 -7.71
CA HIS A 348 16.38 -6.65 -9.13
C HIS A 348 16.62 -8.08 -9.61
N LYS A 349 16.61 -8.27 -10.93
CA LYS A 349 16.91 -9.57 -11.54
C LYS A 349 18.40 -9.73 -11.78
N ASP A 350 18.94 -10.88 -11.42
CA ASP A 350 20.31 -11.30 -11.70
C ASP A 350 20.32 -12.53 -12.62
N GLY A 351 19.50 -12.45 -13.68
CA GLY A 351 19.23 -13.55 -14.61
C GLY A 351 17.77 -14.00 -14.62
N GLU A 352 17.46 -14.95 -15.50
CA GLU A 352 16.09 -15.46 -15.64
C GLU A 352 15.67 -16.24 -14.39
N GLY A 353 14.63 -15.75 -13.69
CA GLY A 353 14.10 -16.38 -12.48
C GLY A 353 14.98 -16.19 -11.23
N VAL A 354 16.12 -15.51 -11.33
CA VAL A 354 17.01 -15.21 -10.21
C VAL A 354 16.78 -13.77 -9.76
N TYR A 355 16.42 -13.61 -8.49
CA TYR A 355 16.16 -12.31 -7.87
C TYR A 355 17.15 -12.07 -6.75
N VAL A 356 17.75 -10.88 -6.76
CA VAL A 356 18.61 -10.39 -5.69
C VAL A 356 17.91 -9.22 -5.03
N TRP A 357 18.08 -9.10 -3.72
CA TRP A 357 17.61 -7.95 -2.99
C TRP A 357 18.72 -7.40 -2.09
N GLU A 358 18.68 -6.09 -1.89
CA GLU A 358 19.61 -5.37 -1.03
C GLU A 358 18.85 -4.33 -0.22
N LYS A 359 19.33 -4.06 0.99
CA LYS A 359 18.81 -2.96 1.81
C LYS A 359 19.47 -1.66 1.35
N VAL A 360 18.67 -0.74 0.81
CA VAL A 360 19.15 0.52 0.23
C VAL A 360 19.36 1.57 1.31
N ILE A 361 18.45 1.60 2.29
CA ILE A 361 18.48 2.55 3.39
C ILE A 361 17.67 2.02 4.57
N GLU A 362 18.09 2.34 5.78
CA GLU A 362 17.33 2.11 7.00
C GLU A 362 17.52 3.26 7.98
N ASP A 363 16.41 3.68 8.58
CA ASP A 363 16.37 4.60 9.70
C ASP A 363 15.98 3.81 10.95
N GLY A 364 16.96 3.10 11.52
CA GLY A 364 16.79 2.25 12.69
C GLY A 364 16.47 3.01 13.98
N ALA A 365 16.63 4.34 13.99
CA ALA A 365 16.27 5.21 15.10
C ALA A 365 14.92 5.92 14.90
N GLY A 366 14.35 5.90 13.68
CA GLY A 366 13.09 6.58 13.35
C GLY A 366 13.21 8.11 13.36
N GLU A 367 14.38 8.64 12.99
CA GLU A 367 14.71 10.06 13.11
C GLU A 367 14.18 10.92 11.96
N VAL A 368 14.11 10.37 10.75
CA VAL A 368 13.84 11.12 9.51
C VAL A 368 12.78 10.43 8.65
N LEU A 369 12.74 9.10 8.56
CA LEU A 369 11.80 8.40 7.70
C LEU A 369 10.39 8.26 8.34
N PRO A 370 9.30 8.30 7.54
CA PRO A 370 7.93 8.50 8.01
C PRO A 370 7.20 7.21 8.47
N GLY A 371 7.89 6.19 8.99
CA GLY A 371 7.24 4.87 9.14
C GLY A 371 6.82 4.34 7.79
N SER A 372 7.78 4.30 6.87
CA SER A 372 7.51 4.32 5.43
C SER A 372 6.61 3.18 4.98
N THR A 373 5.47 3.52 4.37
CA THR A 373 4.56 2.59 3.69
C THR A 373 4.81 2.55 2.19
N VAL A 374 5.45 3.58 1.65
CA VAL A 374 5.88 3.66 0.25
C VAL A 374 7.28 4.26 0.14
N VAL A 375 8.02 3.79 -0.85
CA VAL A 375 9.26 4.39 -1.34
C VAL A 375 9.17 4.48 -2.86
N VAL A 376 9.57 5.60 -3.44
CA VAL A 376 9.70 5.76 -4.90
C VAL A 376 11.12 6.22 -5.20
N HIS A 377 11.80 5.48 -6.08
CA HIS A 377 13.14 5.82 -6.54
C HIS A 377 13.07 6.58 -7.86
N ASP A 378 13.71 7.75 -7.90
CA ASP A 378 13.96 8.49 -9.12
C ASP A 378 15.34 8.10 -9.68
N ALA A 379 15.35 7.14 -10.60
CA ALA A 379 16.58 6.58 -11.17
C ALA A 379 17.45 7.58 -11.95
N LYS A 380 16.89 8.74 -12.33
CA LYS A 380 17.61 9.85 -12.97
C LYS A 380 18.51 10.60 -11.99
N THR A 381 18.05 10.83 -10.76
CA THR A 381 18.78 11.62 -9.75
C THR A 381 19.31 10.77 -8.60
N GLY A 382 18.86 9.53 -8.48
CA GLY A 382 19.12 8.63 -7.36
C GLY A 382 18.33 8.98 -6.10
N ARG A 383 17.40 9.94 -6.17
CA ARG A 383 16.59 10.32 -5.00
C ARG A 383 15.60 9.24 -4.63
N LEU A 384 15.34 9.12 -3.33
CA LEU A 384 14.29 8.29 -2.76
C LEU A 384 13.26 9.17 -2.08
N PHE A 385 11.98 9.01 -2.44
CA PHE A 385 10.84 9.68 -1.82
C PHE A 385 10.09 8.69 -0.95
N PHE A 386 9.74 9.09 0.27
CA PHE A 386 9.12 8.24 1.28
C PHE A 386 7.82 8.84 1.80
N GLY A 387 6.79 8.02 1.91
CA GLY A 387 5.51 8.35 2.52
C GLY A 387 5.14 7.36 3.61
N GLY A 388 4.25 7.78 4.50
CA GLY A 388 3.76 6.94 5.59
C GLY A 388 2.28 7.15 5.82
N VAL A 389 1.56 6.05 6.05
CA VAL A 389 0.11 5.99 6.23
C VAL A 389 -0.46 6.95 7.27
N THR A 390 0.29 7.24 8.34
CA THR A 390 -0.14 8.15 9.41
C THR A 390 0.90 9.23 9.74
N SER A 391 1.97 9.36 8.93
CA SER A 391 3.04 10.32 9.24
C SER A 391 2.61 11.77 9.02
N PRO A 392 2.99 12.72 9.89
CA PRO A 392 2.72 14.15 9.69
C PRO A 392 3.67 14.83 8.69
N PHE A 393 4.46 14.06 7.95
CA PHE A 393 5.42 14.52 6.94
C PHE A 393 5.71 13.40 5.93
N ILE A 394 6.24 13.78 4.76
CA ILE A 394 6.97 12.87 3.87
C ILE A 394 8.48 13.12 4.01
N SER A 395 9.30 12.23 3.46
CA SER A 395 10.76 12.42 3.47
C SER A 395 11.36 12.23 2.08
N VAL A 396 12.46 12.91 1.82
CA VAL A 396 13.29 12.69 0.63
C VAL A 396 14.73 12.45 1.07
N CYS A 397 15.37 11.51 0.40
CA CYS A 397 16.77 11.17 0.59
C CYS A 397 17.51 11.36 -0.72
N GLU A 398 18.59 12.12 -0.67
CA GLU A 398 19.45 12.40 -1.82
C GLU A 398 20.77 11.62 -1.65
N PRO A 399 21.31 10.99 -2.72
CA PRO A 399 22.60 10.32 -2.64
C PRO A 399 23.70 11.27 -2.15
N THR A 400 24.49 10.84 -1.18
CA THR A 400 25.72 11.55 -0.79
C THR A 400 26.80 11.26 -1.84
N LYS A 401 27.50 12.30 -2.29
CA LYS A 401 28.61 12.18 -3.25
C LYS A 401 29.77 11.35 -2.72
#